data_AF-A0A822GTF9-F1
#
_entry.id   AF-A0A822GTF9-F1
#
_cell.length_a   1.000
_cell.length_b   1.000
_cell.length_c   1.000
_cell.angle_alpha   90.00
_cell.angle_beta   90.00
_cell.angle_gamma   90.00
#
_symmetry.space_group_name_H-M   'P 1'
#
loop_
_entity.id
_entity.type
_entity.pdbx_description
1 polymer ?
#
loop_
_entity_poly.entity_id
_entity_poly.type
_entity_poly.pdbx_seq_one_letter_code
_entity_poly.pdbx_strand_id
1 'polypeptide(L)'
;LEHDVLKDLLVKEEQLRLSPETQQLLSSIEDRKDIDWMDVIADLQTKLIKETIGDDATDDEIQHGLRILRSAHQLYDNDEFHSLSLYVRHNRAQKGNFHIGDQPIDIELLNMQNEFVSLLSYFHSNRPFLIIAGSYT
;
A
#
# COMPACT_ATOMS: atom_id res chain seq x y z
N LEU A 1 -3.18 14.55 14.12
CA LEU A 1 -4.50 14.68 13.47
C LEU A 1 -5.53 14.13 14.44
N GLU A 2 -6.56 14.93 14.76
CA GLU A 2 -7.71 14.44 15.54
C GLU A 2 -8.55 13.46 14.71
N HIS A 3 -9.35 12.63 15.38
CA HIS A 3 -10.14 11.55 14.77
C HIS A 3 -11.05 12.05 13.62
N ASP A 4 -11.79 13.14 13.85
CA ASP A 4 -12.73 13.67 12.87
C ASP A 4 -12.02 14.33 11.68
N VAL A 5 -10.88 14.99 11.94
CA VAL A 5 -10.03 15.55 10.89
C VAL A 5 -9.48 14.44 9.98
N LEU A 6 -9.05 13.32 10.56
CA LEU A 6 -8.55 12.18 9.79
C LEU A 6 -9.66 11.55 8.93
N LYS A 7 -10.88 11.49 9.45
CA LYS A 7 -12.04 10.99 8.72
C LYS A 7 -12.38 11.88 7.53
N ASP A 8 -12.51 13.19 7.74
CA ASP A 8 -12.80 14.14 6.66
C ASP A 8 -11.72 14.09 5.57
N LEU A 9 -10.46 13.95 6.00
CA LEU A 9 -9.33 13.79 5.10
C LEU A 9 -9.45 12.52 4.23
N LEU A 10 -9.83 11.38 4.80
CA LEU A 10 -10.03 10.13 4.05
C LEU A 10 -11.20 10.22 3.07
N VAL A 11 -12.31 10.86 3.46
CA VAL A 11 -13.44 11.10 2.55
C VAL A 11 -13.01 11.96 1.36
N LYS A 12 -12.27 13.04 1.63
CA LYS A 12 -11.77 13.95 0.59
C LYS A 12 -10.75 13.25 -0.32
N GLU A 13 -9.86 12.45 0.25
CA GLU A 13 -8.89 11.64 -0.47
C GLU A 13 -9.58 10.67 -1.42
N GLU A 14 -10.60 9.95 -0.94
CA GLU A 14 -11.39 9.04 -1.76
C GLU A 14 -12.08 9.78 -2.92
N GLN A 15 -12.75 10.89 -2.64
CA GLN A 15 -13.45 11.68 -3.65
C GLN A 15 -12.50 12.17 -4.75
N LEU A 16 -11.32 12.67 -4.36
CA LEU A 16 -10.31 13.11 -5.30
C LEU A 16 -9.71 11.94 -6.08
N ARG A 17 -9.37 10.84 -5.41
CA ARG A 17 -8.81 9.67 -6.07
C ARG A 17 -9.77 9.10 -7.11
N LEU A 18 -11.06 9.05 -6.80
CA LEU A 18 -12.11 8.54 -7.69
C LEU A 18 -12.64 9.59 -8.67
N SER A 19 -12.12 10.83 -8.62
CA SER A 19 -12.54 11.89 -9.54
C SER A 19 -12.20 11.53 -11.00
N PRO A 20 -13.00 11.96 -11.99
CA PRO A 20 -12.71 11.72 -13.40
C PRO A 20 -11.33 12.24 -13.82
N GLU A 21 -10.91 13.38 -13.27
CA GLU A 21 -9.60 13.98 -13.54
C GLU A 21 -8.46 13.07 -13.08
N THR A 22 -8.51 12.59 -11.83
CA THR A 22 -7.48 11.69 -11.30
C THR A 22 -7.49 10.35 -12.02
N GLN A 23 -8.67 9.77 -12.29
CA GLN A 23 -8.78 8.51 -13.02
C GLN A 23 -8.25 8.62 -14.45
N GLN A 24 -8.50 9.75 -15.13
CA GLN A 24 -7.95 10.01 -16.47
C GLN A 24 -6.43 10.16 -16.43
N LEU A 25 -5.90 10.86 -15.41
CA LEU A 25 -4.45 10.96 -15.22
C LEU A 25 -3.82 9.58 -14.99
N LEU A 26 -4.38 8.78 -14.08
CA LEU A 26 -3.91 7.43 -13.79
C LEU A 26 -3.94 6.53 -15.03
N SER A 27 -5.02 6.58 -15.83
CA SER A 27 -5.12 5.84 -17.08
C SER A 27 -4.08 6.30 -18.11
N SER A 28 -3.79 7.61 -18.18
CA SER A 28 -2.81 8.15 -19.14
C SER A 28 -1.36 7.75 -18.86
N ILE A 29 -1.08 7.26 -17.64
CA ILE A 29 0.25 6.85 -17.21
C ILE A 29 0.43 5.34 -17.10
N GLU A 30 -0.61 4.52 -17.33
CA GLU A 30 -0.57 3.07 -17.13
C GLU A 30 0.51 2.37 -17.97
N ASP A 31 0.75 2.86 -19.19
CA ASP A 31 1.77 2.32 -20.11
C ASP A 31 3.14 3.02 -19.99
N ARG A 32 3.28 3.99 -19.09
CA ARG A 32 4.53 4.76 -18.92
C ARG A 32 5.49 4.02 -17.99
N LYS A 33 6.79 4.13 -18.29
CA LYS A 33 7.87 3.53 -17.49
C LYS A 33 8.57 4.54 -16.57
N ASP A 34 8.28 5.83 -16.74
CA ASP A 34 8.96 6.93 -16.08
C ASP A 34 8.16 7.54 -14.92
N ILE A 35 6.93 7.08 -14.71
CA ILE A 35 6.04 7.54 -13.64
C ILE A 35 5.17 6.38 -13.17
N ASP A 36 5.05 6.19 -11.86
CA ASP A 36 4.17 5.19 -11.27
C ASP A 36 2.87 5.84 -10.79
N TRP A 37 1.76 5.10 -10.84
CA TRP A 37 0.49 5.53 -10.25
C TRP A 37 0.64 5.82 -8.74
N MET A 38 1.56 5.12 -8.06
CA MET A 38 1.88 5.37 -6.66
C MET A 38 2.44 6.76 -6.42
N ASP A 39 3.21 7.32 -7.36
CA ASP A 39 3.76 8.68 -7.25
C ASP A 39 2.64 9.71 -7.34
N VAL A 40 1.73 9.55 -8.31
CA VAL A 40 0.56 10.43 -8.45
C VAL A 40 -0.31 10.44 -7.20
N ILE A 41 -0.53 9.26 -6.60
CA ILE A 41 -1.29 9.14 -5.37
C ILE A 41 -0.53 9.72 -4.17
N ALA A 42 0.78 9.54 -4.09
CA ALA A 42 1.60 10.13 -3.04
C ALA A 42 1.57 11.67 -3.10
N ASP A 43 1.61 12.26 -4.29
CA ASP A 43 1.49 13.70 -4.50
C ASP A 43 0.11 14.22 -4.09
N LEU A 44 -0.96 13.52 -4.48
CA LEU A 44 -2.33 13.85 -4.08
C LEU A 44 -2.48 13.85 -2.55
N GLN A 45 -2.01 12.78 -1.89
CA GLN A 45 -2.07 12.68 -0.43
C GLN A 45 -1.22 13.75 0.25
N THR A 46 -0.04 14.05 -0.29
CA THR A 46 0.85 15.10 0.24
C THR A 46 0.19 16.46 0.19
N LYS A 47 -0.48 16.81 -0.93
CA LYS A 47 -1.25 18.06 -1.04
C LYS A 47 -2.35 18.13 0.00
N LEU A 48 -3.12 17.07 0.16
CA LEU A 48 -4.19 16.99 1.17
C LEU A 48 -3.68 17.14 2.61
N ILE A 49 -2.54 16.52 2.92
CA ILE A 49 -1.90 16.68 4.23
C ILE A 49 -1.51 18.15 4.42
N LYS A 50 -0.80 18.77 3.48
CA LYS A 50 -0.41 20.19 3.55
C LYS A 50 -1.62 21.12 3.72
N GLU A 51 -2.70 20.89 2.98
CA GLU A 51 -3.96 21.64 3.15
C GLU A 51 -4.54 21.51 4.57
N THR A 52 -4.27 20.39 5.25
CA THR A 52 -4.81 20.11 6.59
C THR A 52 -3.93 20.65 7.71
N ILE A 53 -2.61 20.55 7.58
CA ILE A 53 -1.65 20.91 8.65
C ILE A 53 -0.92 22.23 8.42
N GLY A 54 -1.02 22.83 7.24
CA GLY A 54 -0.37 24.07 6.85
C GLY A 54 0.70 23.90 5.76
N ASP A 55 0.85 24.90 4.90
CA ASP A 55 1.87 24.93 3.84
C ASP A 55 3.30 25.09 4.39
N ASP A 56 3.42 25.56 5.63
CA ASP A 56 4.66 25.71 6.40
C ASP A 56 5.06 24.43 7.16
N ALA A 57 4.29 23.35 7.02
CA ALA A 57 4.61 22.06 7.62
C ALA A 57 5.96 21.52 7.13
N THR A 58 6.72 20.98 8.07
CA THR A 58 7.99 20.31 7.80
C THR A 58 7.77 18.98 7.08
N ASP A 59 8.82 18.49 6.39
CA ASP A 59 8.78 17.19 5.72
C ASP A 59 8.44 16.06 6.71
N ASP A 60 8.96 16.12 7.94
CA ASP A 60 8.68 15.13 8.99
C ASP A 60 7.20 15.13 9.40
N GLU A 61 6.57 16.29 9.51
CA GLU A 61 5.14 16.41 9.83
C GLU A 61 4.26 15.88 8.69
N ILE A 62 4.66 16.14 7.44
CA ILE A 62 4.00 15.61 6.25
C ILE A 62 4.09 14.07 6.24
N GLN A 63 5.30 13.52 6.43
CA GLN A 63 5.50 12.07 6.48
C GLN A 63 4.73 11.42 7.63
N HIS A 64 4.67 12.07 8.78
CA HIS A 64 3.86 11.63 9.91
C HIS A 64 2.37 11.61 9.54
N GLY A 65 1.85 12.68 8.94
CA GLY A 65 0.48 12.77 8.47
C GLY A 65 0.12 11.69 7.44
N LEU A 66 0.99 11.45 6.46
CA LEU A 66 0.84 10.39 5.47
C LEU A 66 0.78 9.00 6.12
N ARG A 67 1.63 8.74 7.12
CA ARG A 67 1.61 7.48 7.87
C ARG A 67 0.28 7.29 8.59
N ILE A 68 -0.21 8.31 9.29
CA ILE A 68 -1.51 8.24 10.00
C ILE A 68 -2.65 8.01 9.01
N LEU A 69 -2.66 8.71 7.87
CA LEU A 69 -3.66 8.53 6.80
C LEU A 69 -3.68 7.08 6.27
N ARG A 70 -2.51 6.53 5.93
CA ARG A 70 -2.37 5.20 5.33
C ARG A 70 -2.65 4.07 6.32
N SER A 71 -2.39 4.29 7.60
CA SER A 71 -2.60 3.32 8.68
C SER A 71 -3.94 3.51 9.41
N ALA A 72 -4.82 4.40 8.97
CA ALA A 72 -6.06 4.73 9.69
C ALA A 72 -6.90 3.48 10.05
N HIS A 73 -7.10 2.56 9.11
CA HIS A 73 -7.82 1.29 9.36
C HIS A 73 -7.16 0.35 10.39
N GLN A 74 -5.87 0.51 10.67
CA GLN A 74 -5.14 -0.28 11.67
C GLN A 74 -5.16 0.41 13.03
N LEU A 75 -5.16 1.74 13.03
CA LEU A 75 -5.16 2.57 14.23
C LEU A 75 -6.55 2.64 14.88
N TYR A 76 -7.60 2.54 14.07
CA TYR A 76 -8.99 2.63 14.51
C TYR A 76 -9.76 1.40 14.05
N ASP A 77 -10.08 0.52 15.01
CA ASP A 77 -10.87 -0.70 14.80
C ASP A 77 -12.38 -0.36 14.74
N ASN A 78 -12.79 0.34 13.68
CA ASN A 78 -14.19 0.66 13.42
C ASN A 78 -14.55 0.51 11.93
N ASP A 79 -15.81 0.15 11.66
CA ASP A 79 -16.31 -0.15 10.30
C ASP A 79 -16.14 1.03 9.33
N GLU A 80 -16.13 2.27 9.85
CA GLU A 80 -16.05 3.48 9.06
C GLU A 80 -14.68 3.65 8.40
N PHE A 81 -13.58 3.55 9.16
CA PHE A 81 -12.23 3.64 8.58
C PHE A 81 -11.87 2.46 7.69
N HIS A 82 -12.42 1.28 7.96
CA HIS A 82 -12.31 0.12 7.07
C HIS A 82 -13.00 0.39 5.72
N SER A 83 -14.17 1.02 5.74
CA SER A 83 -14.92 1.33 4.52
C SER A 83 -14.31 2.47 3.69
N LEU A 84 -13.60 3.42 4.31
CA LEU A 84 -13.01 4.56 3.61
C LEU A 84 -11.63 4.24 3.02
N SER A 85 -10.86 3.36 3.67
CA SER A 85 -9.50 3.01 3.24
C SER A 85 -9.49 2.27 1.89
N LEU A 86 -9.33 3.00 0.78
CA LEU A 86 -9.32 2.45 -0.60
C LEU A 86 -8.30 1.32 -0.78
N TYR A 87 -7.14 1.42 -0.10
CA TYR A 87 -6.09 0.41 -0.11
C TYR A 87 -6.55 -0.94 0.44
N VAL A 88 -7.54 -0.97 1.32
CA VAL A 88 -8.10 -2.19 1.91
C VAL A 88 -9.26 -2.71 1.07
N ARG A 89 -10.16 -1.82 0.61
CA ARG A 89 -11.35 -2.20 -0.17
C ARG A 89 -11.03 -2.91 -1.49
N HIS A 90 -9.96 -2.50 -2.15
CA HIS A 90 -9.52 -3.12 -3.40
C HIS A 90 -8.26 -3.95 -3.22
N ASN A 91 -7.86 -4.27 -1.98
CA ASN A 91 -6.75 -5.16 -1.76
C ASN A 91 -7.10 -6.53 -2.34
N ARG A 92 -6.44 -6.89 -3.45
CA ARG A 92 -6.58 -8.21 -4.07
C ARG A 92 -5.82 -9.29 -3.31
N ALA A 93 -5.13 -8.94 -2.21
CA ALA A 93 -4.58 -9.90 -1.27
C ALA A 93 -5.73 -10.64 -0.57
N GLN A 94 -6.24 -11.67 -1.24
CA GLN A 94 -7.16 -12.62 -0.65
C GLN A 94 -6.41 -13.51 0.33
N LYS A 95 -7.15 -14.11 1.26
CA LYS A 95 -6.63 -15.22 2.06
C LYS A 95 -6.06 -16.27 1.09
N GLY A 96 -4.77 -16.56 1.22
CA GLY A 96 -4.12 -17.58 0.39
C GLY A 96 -4.72 -18.96 0.63
N ASN A 97 -4.48 -19.88 -0.31
CA ASN A 97 -5.05 -21.23 -0.28
C ASN A 97 -4.28 -22.21 0.62
N PHE A 98 -3.24 -21.75 1.33
CA PHE A 98 -2.40 -22.59 2.18
C PHE A 98 -2.98 -22.75 3.59
N HIS A 99 -2.87 -23.97 4.11
CA HIS A 99 -3.28 -24.38 5.45
C HIS A 99 -2.11 -24.98 6.23
N ILE A 100 -2.23 -25.01 7.56
CA ILE A 100 -1.21 -25.65 8.41
C ILE A 100 -1.13 -27.13 8.06
N GLY A 101 0.08 -27.61 7.78
CA GLY A 101 0.35 -29.00 7.38
C GLY A 101 0.47 -29.21 5.88
N ASP A 102 0.13 -28.21 5.05
CA ASP A 102 0.37 -28.27 3.62
C ASP A 102 1.87 -28.41 3.33
N GLN A 103 2.18 -29.20 2.30
CA GLN A 103 3.55 -29.27 1.79
C GLN A 103 3.85 -27.99 1.01
N PRO A 104 5.05 -27.39 1.20
CA PRO A 104 5.42 -26.22 0.43
C PRO A 104 5.53 -26.58 -1.05
N ILE A 105 4.94 -25.75 -1.91
CA ILE A 105 5.03 -25.90 -3.36
C ILE A 105 6.40 -25.40 -3.81
N ASP A 106 7.10 -26.19 -4.61
CA ASP A 106 8.31 -25.70 -5.26
C ASP A 106 7.93 -24.78 -6.41
N ILE A 107 8.44 -23.55 -6.37
CA ILE A 107 8.21 -22.53 -7.38
C ILE A 107 9.57 -21.99 -7.84
N GLU A 108 9.64 -21.62 -9.12
CA GLU A 108 10.81 -20.95 -9.67
C GLU A 108 10.76 -19.47 -9.30
N LEU A 109 11.87 -18.97 -8.75
CA LEU A 109 12.07 -17.60 -8.34
C LEU A 109 13.19 -16.99 -9.18
N LEU A 110 13.10 -15.69 -9.48
CA LEU A 110 14.22 -14.93 -9.99
C LEU A 110 14.96 -14.31 -8.81
N ASN A 111 16.22 -14.70 -8.59
CA ASN A 111 17.03 -14.12 -7.52
C ASN A 111 17.58 -12.73 -7.90
N MET A 112 18.23 -12.06 -6.94
CA MET A 112 18.84 -10.74 -7.16
C MET A 112 20.05 -10.76 -8.11
N GLN A 113 20.52 -11.95 -8.49
CA GLN A 113 21.59 -12.16 -9.46
C GLN A 113 21.03 -12.42 -10.88
N ASN A 114 19.72 -12.30 -11.08
CA ASN A 114 18.99 -12.63 -12.32
C ASN A 114 19.08 -14.10 -12.72
N GLU A 115 19.19 -15.00 -11.75
CA GLU A 115 19.19 -16.44 -11.96
C GLU A 115 17.86 -17.04 -11.50
N PHE A 116 17.38 -18.03 -12.25
CA PHE A 116 16.22 -18.81 -11.87
C PHE A 116 16.62 -19.86 -10.84
N VAL A 117 15.96 -19.86 -9.68
CA VAL A 117 16.25 -20.74 -8.55
C VAL A 117 14.95 -21.35 -8.00
N SER A 118 15.01 -22.58 -7.51
CA SER A 118 13.88 -23.23 -6.83
C SER A 118 13.70 -22.65 -5.42
N LEU A 119 12.45 -22.38 -5.02
CA LEU A 119 12.14 -21.96 -3.64
C LEU A 119 12.60 -23.00 -2.63
N LEU A 120 12.37 -24.29 -2.91
CA LEU A 120 12.76 -25.36 -1.99
C LEU A 120 14.27 -25.54 -1.88
N SER A 121 15.07 -25.00 -2.80
CA SER A 121 16.53 -25.01 -2.68
C SER A 121 17.05 -24.21 -1.46
N TYR A 122 16.26 -23.25 -0.97
CA TYR A 122 16.55 -22.50 0.25
C TYR A 122 16.11 -23.22 1.53
N PHE A 123 15.34 -24.30 1.40
CA PHE A 123 14.89 -25.08 2.54
C PHE A 123 16.03 -25.98 3.05
N HIS A 124 16.41 -25.79 4.31
CA HIS A 124 17.42 -26.61 4.97
C HIS A 124 16.78 -27.32 6.17
N SER A 125 16.82 -28.65 6.18
CA SER A 125 16.12 -29.51 7.15
C SER A 125 16.43 -29.24 8.63
N ASN A 126 17.52 -28.53 8.92
CA ASN A 126 17.97 -28.27 10.28
C ASN A 126 17.50 -26.94 10.87
N ARG A 127 16.72 -26.13 10.13
CA ARG A 127 16.25 -24.82 10.63
C ARG A 127 14.83 -24.51 10.14
N PRO A 128 13.98 -23.88 10.97
CA PRO A 128 12.74 -23.30 10.49
C PRO A 128 13.01 -22.31 9.35
N PHE A 129 12.17 -22.35 8.32
CA PHE A 129 12.24 -21.46 7.16
C PHE A 129 11.01 -20.55 7.16
N LEU A 130 11.24 -19.23 7.06
CA LEU A 130 10.19 -18.22 7.00
C LEU A 130 10.31 -17.46 5.69
N ILE A 131 9.21 -17.38 4.95
CA ILE A 131 9.10 -16.56 3.73
C ILE A 131 8.26 -15.34 4.08
N ILE A 132 8.80 -14.16 3.80
CA ILE A 132 8.08 -12.90 3.86
C ILE A 132 8.05 -12.36 2.44
N ALA A 133 6.84 -12.19 1.91
CA ALA A 133 6.63 -11.65 0.58
C ALA A 133 5.87 -10.33 0.68
N GLY A 134 6.27 -9.37 -0.14
CA GLY A 134 5.65 -8.07 -0.29
C GLY A 134 6.20 -7.39 -1.52
N SER A 135 5.50 -6.38 -2.01
CA SER A 135 6.06 -5.51 -3.04
C SER A 135 7.23 -4.73 -2.45
N TYR A 136 8.36 -4.72 -3.16
CA TYR A 136 9.49 -3.85 -2.88
C TYR A 136 9.52 -2.79 -3.97
N THR A 137 9.44 -1.53 -3.54
CA THR A 137 9.65 -0.32 -4.35
C THR A 137 10.89 0.38 -3.84
#